data_AF-A0A3D5DQW1-F1
#
_entry.id   AF-A0A3D5DQW1-F1
#
_cell.length_a   1.000
_cell.length_b   1.000
_cell.length_c   1.000
_cell.angle_alpha   90.00
_cell.angle_beta   90.00
_cell.angle_gamma   90.00
#
_symmetry.space_group_name_H-M   'P 1'
#
loop_
_entity.id
_entity.type
_entity.pdbx_description
1 polymer ?
#
loop_
_entity_poly.entity_id
_entity_poly.type
_entity_poly.pdbx_seq_one_letter_code
_entity_poly.pdbx_strand_id
1 'polypeptide(L)'
;MRSRAPLVTAAALTMVCVAACTPSHAASGPGTQRHPSVTATAASARQAAAAPSPAPSEVATPGFQASVMRLSSSWRSRLRYTWHPGCPQPLSGLALIHMTYWGFDQRAHTGELIVNAAVTRKITRVFRILYRARYPIRKMVLPDVYQGSDPRSTNADNTSAFNCRLVDGTSVWSMHAYGLAVDINPCENVYIDGGFVDPPRCKANADRSRRIPGLIHEGDLVTRAFDAIGWGWGGRWVTPKDYQHFSSNGH
;
A
#
# COMPACT_ATOMS: atom_id res chain seq x y z
N MET A 1 -34.67 -19.24 -19.67
CA MET A 1 -35.70 -18.54 -18.87
C MET A 1 -35.24 -17.11 -18.67
N ARG A 2 -35.97 -16.13 -19.23
CA ARG A 2 -35.60 -14.70 -19.21
C ARG A 2 -36.30 -14.05 -18.01
N SER A 3 -35.55 -13.57 -17.02
CA SER A 3 -36.09 -12.74 -15.94
C SER A 3 -35.71 -11.28 -16.14
N ARG A 4 -36.73 -10.43 -16.21
CA ARG A 4 -36.67 -8.97 -16.38
C ARG A 4 -36.43 -8.30 -15.02
N ALA A 5 -35.57 -7.29 -14.98
CA ALA A 5 -35.38 -6.38 -13.85
C ALA A 5 -36.43 -5.24 -13.91
N PRO A 6 -36.88 -4.68 -12.77
CA PRO A 6 -37.69 -3.46 -12.77
C PRO A 6 -36.80 -2.21 -12.69
N LEU A 7 -37.14 -1.22 -13.51
CA LEU A 7 -36.66 0.17 -13.39
C LEU A 7 -37.22 0.78 -12.10
N VAL A 8 -36.37 1.47 -11.34
CA VAL A 8 -36.80 2.44 -10.33
C VAL A 8 -36.24 3.80 -10.71
N THR A 9 -37.16 4.74 -10.89
CA THR A 9 -36.99 6.13 -11.30
C THR A 9 -36.32 6.99 -10.22
N ALA A 10 -35.36 7.81 -10.64
CA ALA A 10 -34.71 8.83 -9.83
C ALA A 10 -35.60 10.09 -9.71
N ALA A 11 -35.77 10.61 -8.49
CA ALA A 11 -36.33 11.92 -8.23
C ALA A 11 -35.21 12.89 -7.84
N ALA A 12 -35.06 13.96 -8.63
CA ALA A 12 -34.15 15.06 -8.35
C ALA A 12 -34.79 16.04 -7.37
N LEU A 13 -34.07 16.39 -6.29
CA LEU A 13 -34.40 17.55 -5.45
C LEU A 13 -33.32 18.61 -5.63
N THR A 14 -33.68 19.67 -6.35
CA THR A 14 -33.01 20.97 -6.38
C THR A 14 -33.19 21.67 -5.03
N MET A 15 -32.10 22.04 -4.36
CA MET A 15 -32.13 22.94 -3.20
C MET A 15 -31.39 24.23 -3.52
N VAL A 16 -32.09 25.32 -3.25
CA VAL A 16 -31.86 26.71 -3.66
C VAL A 16 -30.75 27.36 -2.84
N CYS A 17 -29.84 28.07 -3.51
CA CYS A 17 -28.88 28.99 -2.91
C CYS A 17 -29.57 30.30 -2.49
N VAL A 18 -29.32 30.79 -1.27
CA VAL A 18 -29.61 32.18 -0.90
C VAL A 18 -28.32 32.83 -0.41
N ALA A 19 -27.79 33.74 -1.24
CA ALA A 19 -26.75 34.69 -0.89
C ALA A 19 -27.42 35.91 -0.25
N ALA A 20 -26.88 36.40 0.87
CA ALA A 20 -27.27 37.66 1.48
C ALA A 20 -26.08 38.64 1.42
N CYS A 21 -26.31 39.80 0.81
CA CYS A 21 -25.38 40.91 0.69
C CYS A 21 -25.73 42.04 1.68
N THR A 22 -24.67 42.60 2.33
CA THR A 22 -24.43 44.04 2.64
C THR A 22 -25.36 44.75 3.67
N PRO A 23 -24.95 45.85 4.37
CA PRO A 23 -24.02 46.91 3.92
C PRO A 23 -23.00 47.51 4.91
N SER A 24 -22.07 48.25 4.29
CA SER A 24 -21.09 49.18 4.84
C SER A 24 -21.68 50.27 5.76
N HIS A 25 -20.87 50.76 6.71
CA HIS A 25 -20.88 52.17 7.14
C HIS A 25 -19.45 52.66 7.35
N ALA A 26 -19.14 53.79 6.71
CA ALA A 26 -17.95 54.60 6.87
C ALA A 26 -18.18 55.67 7.94
N ALA A 27 -17.12 56.15 8.61
CA ALA A 27 -16.76 57.59 8.71
C ALA A 27 -15.67 57.87 9.76
N SER A 28 -14.57 58.46 9.28
CA SER A 28 -13.90 59.69 9.71
C SER A 28 -13.60 60.02 11.18
N GLY A 29 -12.33 60.36 11.43
CA GLY A 29 -11.93 61.38 12.41
C GLY A 29 -10.45 61.32 12.83
N PRO A 30 -9.59 62.28 12.44
CA PRO A 30 -8.24 62.41 13.00
C PRO A 30 -8.29 63.27 14.26
N GLY A 31 -8.14 62.64 15.43
CA GLY A 31 -7.98 63.34 16.71
C GLY A 31 -6.51 63.60 16.99
N THR A 32 -6.06 64.83 16.78
CA THR A 32 -4.82 65.38 17.32
C THR A 32 -4.89 65.42 18.85
N GLN A 33 -4.04 64.66 19.53
CA GLN A 33 -3.58 65.00 20.88
C GLN A 33 -2.06 64.89 20.99
N ARG A 34 -1.51 65.93 21.60
CA ARG A 34 -0.09 66.22 21.77
C ARG A 34 0.27 65.99 23.24
N HIS A 35 1.50 65.49 23.44
CA HIS A 35 2.39 65.58 24.62
C HIS A 35 2.23 64.51 25.72
N PRO A 36 3.29 64.15 26.49
CA PRO A 36 4.65 64.69 26.52
C PRO A 36 5.77 63.67 26.21
N SER A 37 6.92 64.19 25.78
CA SER A 37 8.16 63.44 25.63
C SER A 37 8.73 63.11 27.01
N VAL A 38 8.70 61.83 27.38
CA VAL A 38 9.48 61.31 28.50
C VAL A 38 10.82 60.84 27.94
N THR A 39 11.90 61.49 28.36
CA THR A 39 13.27 61.11 28.02
C THR A 39 13.59 59.78 28.70
N ALA A 40 13.41 58.67 27.98
CA ALA A 40 13.85 57.36 28.44
C ALA A 40 15.34 57.18 28.11
N THR A 41 16.17 57.20 29.13
CA THR A 41 17.60 56.89 29.06
C THR A 41 17.76 55.43 28.62
N ALA A 42 18.14 55.20 27.36
CA ALA A 42 18.39 53.86 26.85
C ALA A 42 19.73 53.34 27.39
N ALA A 43 19.66 52.50 28.43
CA ALA A 43 20.79 51.68 28.84
C ALA A 43 21.04 50.62 27.75
N SER A 44 22.15 50.75 27.02
CA SER A 44 22.58 49.79 26.01
C SER A 44 23.07 48.50 26.68
N ALA A 45 22.16 47.59 26.99
CA ALA A 45 22.50 46.22 27.34
C ALA A 45 22.96 45.49 26.07
N ARG A 46 24.23 45.08 26.02
CA ARG A 46 24.72 44.11 25.02
C ARG A 46 23.95 42.80 25.21
N GLN A 47 23.01 42.52 24.31
CA GLN A 47 22.39 41.21 24.21
C GLN A 47 23.46 40.22 23.75
N ALA A 48 23.87 39.32 24.64
CA ALA A 48 24.67 38.17 24.28
C ALA A 48 23.88 37.34 23.26
N ALA A 49 24.46 37.09 22.09
CA ALA A 49 23.86 36.25 21.07
C ALA A 49 23.59 34.86 21.69
N ALA A 50 22.32 34.45 21.70
CA ALA A 50 21.94 33.11 22.10
C ALA A 50 22.67 32.11 21.20
N ALA A 51 23.40 31.17 21.81
CA ALA A 51 24.01 30.07 21.08
C ALA A 51 22.92 29.31 20.29
N PRO A 52 23.15 28.92 19.03
CA PRO A 52 22.17 28.19 18.25
C PRO A 52 21.84 26.88 18.97
N SER A 53 20.55 26.67 19.22
CA SER A 53 20.03 25.42 19.76
C SER A 53 20.45 24.27 18.82
N PRO A 54 20.98 23.15 19.33
CA PRO A 54 21.38 22.03 18.48
C PRO A 54 20.17 21.56 17.68
N ALA A 55 20.31 21.51 16.36
CA ALA A 55 19.28 20.98 15.47
C ALA A 55 18.89 19.57 15.92
N PRO A 56 17.60 19.19 15.87
CA PRO A 56 17.19 17.84 16.22
C PRO A 56 17.96 16.84 15.37
N SER A 57 18.68 15.93 16.03
CA SER A 57 19.40 14.86 15.36
C SER A 57 18.40 14.00 14.60
N GLU A 58 18.55 13.97 13.28
CA GLU A 58 17.73 13.15 12.39
C GLU A 58 17.90 11.69 12.82
N VAL A 59 16.85 11.09 13.39
CA VAL A 59 16.88 9.67 13.79
C VAL A 59 17.14 8.86 12.52
N ALA A 60 18.28 8.19 12.47
CA ALA A 60 18.69 7.42 11.31
C ALA A 60 17.58 6.42 10.93
N THR A 61 17.17 6.44 9.66
CA THR A 61 16.21 5.48 9.13
C THR A 61 16.76 4.06 9.30
N PRO A 62 15.99 3.11 9.89
CA PRO A 62 16.45 1.73 10.06
C PRO A 62 16.93 1.10 8.76
N GLY A 63 17.96 0.26 8.81
CA GLY A 63 18.37 -0.56 7.67
C GLY A 63 17.38 -1.68 7.36
N PHE A 64 17.47 -2.28 6.17
CA PHE A 64 16.68 -3.47 5.84
C PHE A 64 17.07 -4.65 6.73
N GLN A 65 16.10 -5.21 7.45
CA GLN A 65 16.25 -6.42 8.24
C GLN A 65 15.24 -7.47 7.78
N ALA A 66 15.61 -8.75 7.89
CA ALA A 66 14.70 -9.85 7.63
C ALA A 66 15.07 -11.06 8.48
N SER A 67 14.07 -11.73 9.04
CA SER A 67 14.18 -13.04 9.68
C SER A 67 13.25 -14.04 9.00
N VAL A 68 13.64 -15.31 9.03
CA VAL A 68 12.88 -16.41 8.41
C VAL A 68 12.60 -17.46 9.47
N MET A 69 11.35 -17.89 9.58
CA MET A 69 10.92 -18.94 10.49
C MET A 69 10.13 -20.00 9.72
N ARG A 70 10.59 -21.26 9.78
CA ARG A 70 9.82 -22.39 9.23
C ARG A 70 8.55 -22.60 10.04
N LEU A 71 7.44 -22.92 9.37
CA LEU A 71 6.19 -23.16 10.06
C LEU A 71 6.11 -24.62 10.53
N SER A 72 5.59 -24.80 11.73
CA SER A 72 5.26 -26.11 12.31
C SER A 72 3.75 -26.25 12.49
N SER A 73 3.30 -27.39 13.01
CA SER A 73 1.89 -27.64 13.29
C SER A 73 1.25 -26.64 14.27
N SER A 74 2.04 -25.95 15.11
CA SER A 74 1.52 -24.93 16.03
C SER A 74 0.92 -23.73 15.32
N TRP A 75 1.25 -23.51 14.05
CA TRP A 75 0.73 -22.40 13.24
C TRP A 75 -0.71 -22.60 12.74
N ARG A 76 -1.29 -23.80 12.86
CA ARG A 76 -2.64 -24.11 12.35
C ARG A 76 -3.71 -23.13 12.84
N SER A 77 -3.68 -22.75 14.12
CA SER A 77 -4.68 -21.83 14.68
C SER A 77 -4.55 -20.40 14.13
N ARG A 78 -3.30 -19.95 13.92
CA ARG A 78 -3.00 -18.62 13.37
C ARG A 78 -3.27 -18.51 11.87
N LEU A 79 -3.28 -19.64 11.14
CA LEU A 79 -3.52 -19.70 9.70
C LEU A 79 -4.84 -20.40 9.35
N ARG A 80 -5.80 -20.40 10.27
CA ARG A 80 -7.02 -21.22 10.15
C ARG A 80 -7.90 -20.88 8.94
N TYR A 81 -7.73 -19.70 8.34
CA TYR A 81 -8.48 -19.29 7.17
C TYR A 81 -7.69 -19.40 5.86
N THR A 82 -6.36 -19.36 5.95
CA THR A 82 -5.46 -19.37 4.80
C THR A 82 -4.78 -20.72 4.57
N TRP A 83 -4.86 -21.63 5.54
CA TRP A 83 -4.34 -23.00 5.45
C TRP A 83 -5.33 -24.00 6.07
N HIS A 84 -5.53 -25.13 5.39
CA HIS A 84 -6.34 -26.25 5.87
C HIS A 84 -5.79 -27.60 5.36
N PRO A 85 -6.21 -28.74 5.93
CA PRO A 85 -5.96 -30.05 5.32
C PRO A 85 -6.50 -30.08 3.88
N GLY A 86 -5.69 -30.54 2.93
CA GLY A 86 -6.00 -30.52 1.49
C GLY A 86 -5.27 -29.43 0.71
N CYS A 87 -4.67 -28.45 1.39
CA CYS A 87 -3.75 -27.52 0.73
C CYS A 87 -2.56 -28.27 0.10
N PRO A 88 -2.13 -27.86 -1.10
CA PRO A 88 -1.06 -28.56 -1.81
C PRO A 88 0.30 -28.38 -1.12
N GLN A 89 0.49 -27.28 -0.36
CA GLN A 89 1.68 -27.04 0.43
C GLN A 89 1.43 -27.30 1.92
N PRO A 90 2.12 -28.29 2.54
CA PRO A 90 2.04 -28.50 3.98
C PRO A 90 2.70 -27.34 4.73
N LEU A 91 2.29 -27.07 5.97
CA LEU A 91 2.90 -26.02 6.82
C LEU A 91 4.42 -26.16 6.92
N SER A 92 4.95 -27.38 7.05
CA SER A 92 6.39 -27.64 7.11
C SER A 92 7.15 -27.22 5.84
N GLY A 93 6.45 -27.08 4.72
CA GLY A 93 6.96 -26.57 3.46
C GLY A 93 6.84 -25.05 3.29
N LEU A 94 6.26 -24.35 4.26
CA LEU A 94 6.11 -22.90 4.29
C LEU A 94 7.07 -22.26 5.31
N ALA A 95 7.35 -20.99 5.11
CA ALA A 95 8.10 -20.18 6.06
C ALA A 95 7.54 -18.76 6.11
N LEU A 96 7.48 -18.20 7.32
CA LEU A 96 7.24 -16.79 7.56
C LEU A 96 8.56 -16.03 7.32
N ILE A 97 8.48 -14.97 6.52
CA ILE A 97 9.49 -13.92 6.46
C ILE A 97 8.92 -12.71 7.20
N HIS A 98 9.59 -12.28 8.26
CA HIS A 98 9.34 -10.99 8.89
C HIS A 98 10.43 -10.03 8.44
N MET A 99 10.07 -8.92 7.80
CA MET A 99 11.06 -8.03 7.18
C MET A 99 10.67 -6.56 7.20
N THR A 100 11.68 -5.71 7.05
CA THR A 100 11.50 -4.26 6.88
C THR A 100 11.02 -3.95 5.46
N TYR A 101 10.07 -3.02 5.31
CA TYR A 101 9.66 -2.45 4.04
C TYR A 101 9.58 -0.92 4.12
N TRP A 102 9.61 -0.24 2.97
CA TRP A 102 9.48 1.21 2.90
C TRP A 102 8.01 1.57 2.68
N GLY A 103 7.43 2.37 3.56
CA GLY A 103 6.02 2.76 3.52
C GLY A 103 5.75 3.93 2.58
N PHE A 104 4.48 4.06 2.17
CA PHE A 104 4.00 5.25 1.45
C PHE A 104 4.09 6.54 2.29
N ASP A 105 4.19 6.43 3.61
CA ASP A 105 4.41 7.54 4.54
C ASP A 105 5.90 7.95 4.63
N GLN A 106 6.76 7.40 3.76
CA GLN A 106 8.19 7.65 3.73
C GLN A 106 8.93 7.24 5.00
N ARG A 107 8.45 6.17 5.66
CA ARG A 107 9.10 5.58 6.83
C ARG A 107 9.37 4.09 6.64
N ALA A 108 10.31 3.57 7.41
CA ALA A 108 10.55 2.14 7.52
C ALA A 108 9.45 1.50 8.39
N HIS A 109 8.89 0.40 7.91
CA HIS A 109 7.92 -0.43 8.63
C HIS A 109 8.38 -1.88 8.66
N THR A 110 7.73 -2.73 9.44
CA THR A 110 7.92 -4.17 9.39
C THR A 110 6.63 -4.87 8.97
N GLY A 111 6.78 -5.97 8.23
CA GLY A 111 5.67 -6.75 7.71
C GLY A 111 5.98 -8.23 7.63
N GLU A 112 4.95 -9.01 7.30
CA GLU A 112 4.99 -10.46 7.29
C GLU A 112 4.53 -11.01 5.93
N LEU A 113 5.33 -11.92 5.36
CA LEU A 113 4.94 -12.75 4.21
C LEU A 113 5.17 -14.22 4.53
N ILE A 114 4.19 -15.07 4.24
CA ILE A 114 4.40 -16.51 4.20
C ILE A 114 4.63 -16.91 2.75
N VAL A 115 5.72 -17.63 2.50
CA VAL A 115 6.09 -18.17 1.19
C VAL A 115 6.51 -19.62 1.32
N ASN A 116 6.72 -20.28 0.18
CA ASN A 116 7.39 -21.56 0.13
C ASN A 116 8.77 -21.46 0.76
N ALA A 117 9.11 -22.37 1.67
CA ALA A 117 10.38 -22.34 2.40
C ALA A 117 11.59 -22.31 1.45
N ALA A 118 11.49 -22.94 0.27
CA ALA A 118 12.55 -23.00 -0.73
C ALA A 118 12.87 -21.65 -1.39
N VAL A 119 11.93 -20.70 -1.42
CA VAL A 119 12.12 -19.41 -2.12
C VAL A 119 12.40 -18.23 -1.18
N THR A 120 12.44 -18.46 0.14
CA THR A 120 12.65 -17.40 1.15
C THR A 120 13.82 -16.49 0.83
N ARG A 121 15.00 -17.04 0.49
CA ARG A 121 16.18 -16.24 0.12
C ARG A 121 15.96 -15.36 -1.12
N LYS A 122 15.25 -15.87 -2.13
CA LYS A 122 14.93 -15.13 -3.37
C LYS A 122 14.00 -13.96 -3.04
N ILE A 123 12.94 -14.22 -2.29
CA ILE A 123 11.96 -13.20 -1.90
C ILE A 123 12.58 -12.14 -0.99
N THR A 124 13.35 -12.52 0.03
CA THR A 124 14.08 -11.55 0.86
C THR A 124 15.04 -10.68 0.04
N ARG A 125 15.66 -11.23 -1.02
CA ARG A 125 16.50 -10.44 -1.93
C ARG A 125 15.69 -9.42 -2.72
N VAL A 126 14.53 -9.80 -3.26
CA VAL A 126 13.63 -8.86 -3.96
C VAL A 126 13.22 -7.72 -3.02
N PHE A 127 12.69 -8.03 -1.84
CA PHE A 127 12.24 -6.99 -0.91
C PHE A 127 13.38 -6.11 -0.37
N ARG A 128 14.61 -6.65 -0.26
CA ARG A 128 15.80 -5.83 0.04
C ARG A 128 16.09 -4.81 -1.05
N ILE A 129 15.97 -5.21 -2.32
CA ILE A 129 16.16 -4.31 -3.47
C ILE A 129 15.10 -3.21 -3.46
N LEU A 130 13.83 -3.58 -3.29
CA LEU A 130 12.71 -2.64 -3.19
C LEU A 130 12.93 -1.65 -2.03
N TYR A 131 13.31 -2.14 -0.84
CA TYR A 131 13.59 -1.30 0.32
C TYR A 131 14.70 -0.27 0.06
N ARG A 132 15.83 -0.73 -0.51
CA ARG A 132 16.98 0.15 -0.81
C ARG A 132 16.61 1.24 -1.81
N ALA A 133 15.72 0.93 -2.75
CA ALA A 133 15.21 1.90 -3.71
C ALA A 133 14.04 2.73 -3.17
N ARG A 134 13.64 2.55 -1.90
CA ARG A 134 12.48 3.21 -1.28
C ARG A 134 11.19 3.02 -2.08
N TYR A 135 11.03 1.85 -2.72
CA TYR A 135 9.77 1.49 -3.36
C TYR A 135 8.67 1.37 -2.30
N PRO A 136 7.59 2.16 -2.39
CA PRO A 136 6.60 2.22 -1.32
C PRO A 136 5.70 0.98 -1.36
N ILE A 137 5.50 0.37 -0.20
CA ILE A 137 4.54 -0.70 0.05
C ILE A 137 3.50 -0.19 1.04
N ARG A 138 2.21 -0.40 0.74
CA ARG A 138 1.12 0.11 1.58
C ARG A 138 1.06 -0.57 2.93
N LYS A 139 1.09 -1.90 2.89
CA LYS A 139 1.10 -2.79 4.05
C LYS A 139 1.48 -4.19 3.61
N MET A 140 1.88 -5.00 4.58
CA MET A 140 2.29 -6.38 4.38
C MET A 140 1.91 -7.17 5.62
N VAL A 141 0.68 -7.69 5.62
CA VAL A 141 0.13 -8.53 6.69
C VAL A 141 -0.40 -9.84 6.11
N LEU A 142 -0.44 -10.89 6.93
CA LEU A 142 -0.92 -12.19 6.48
C LEU A 142 -2.41 -12.12 6.07
N PRO A 143 -2.82 -12.74 4.94
CA PRO A 143 -4.22 -12.76 4.52
C PRO A 143 -5.21 -13.35 5.54
N ASP A 144 -4.71 -14.08 6.55
CA ASP A 144 -5.54 -14.61 7.64
C ASP A 144 -6.23 -13.50 8.46
N VAL A 145 -5.64 -12.30 8.52
CA VAL A 145 -6.27 -11.10 9.10
C VAL A 145 -7.59 -10.74 8.39
N TYR A 146 -7.69 -11.08 7.10
CA TYR A 146 -8.88 -10.90 6.27
C TYR A 146 -9.71 -12.18 6.16
N GLN A 147 -9.46 -13.15 7.04
CA GLN A 147 -10.07 -14.48 7.02
C GLN A 147 -9.91 -15.17 5.66
N GLY A 148 -8.74 -15.03 5.03
CA GLY A 148 -8.44 -15.65 3.72
C GLY A 148 -9.23 -15.06 2.54
N SER A 149 -9.94 -13.95 2.74
CA SER A 149 -10.75 -13.33 1.69
C SER A 149 -9.89 -12.39 0.83
N ASP A 150 -9.66 -12.82 -0.40
CA ASP A 150 -8.96 -12.03 -1.42
C ASP A 150 -9.59 -10.64 -1.61
N PRO A 151 -10.92 -10.48 -1.85
CA PRO A 151 -11.52 -9.16 -2.02
C PRO A 151 -11.30 -8.23 -0.84
N ARG A 152 -11.27 -8.75 0.40
CA ARG A 152 -10.98 -7.95 1.59
C ARG A 152 -9.50 -7.56 1.64
N SER A 153 -8.60 -8.47 1.27
CA SER A 153 -7.15 -8.21 1.25
C SER A 153 -6.75 -7.23 0.15
N THR A 154 -7.26 -7.42 -1.08
CA THR A 154 -7.00 -6.53 -2.22
C THR A 154 -7.62 -5.15 -2.00
N ASN A 155 -8.86 -5.07 -1.52
CA ASN A 155 -9.46 -3.79 -1.17
C ASN A 155 -8.71 -3.04 -0.05
N ALA A 156 -8.09 -3.78 0.88
CA ALA A 156 -7.22 -3.22 1.91
C ALA A 156 -5.82 -2.83 1.42
N ASP A 157 -5.52 -3.05 0.13
CA ASP A 157 -4.24 -2.77 -0.52
C ASP A 157 -3.07 -3.51 0.14
N ASN A 158 -3.28 -4.80 0.42
CA ASN A 158 -2.32 -5.64 1.12
C ASN A 158 -1.35 -6.34 0.17
N THR A 159 -0.05 -6.12 0.36
CA THR A 159 0.98 -6.96 -0.27
C THR A 159 1.02 -8.31 0.43
N SER A 160 0.79 -9.40 -0.30
CA SER A 160 0.63 -10.74 0.28
C SER A 160 1.17 -11.85 -0.62
N ALA A 161 1.27 -13.08 -0.10
CA ALA A 161 1.88 -14.20 -0.82
C ALA A 161 1.14 -15.53 -0.66
N PHE A 162 1.10 -16.11 0.55
CA PHE A 162 0.40 -17.37 0.75
C PHE A 162 -1.08 -17.18 1.08
N ASN A 163 -1.94 -17.79 0.27
CA ASN A 163 -3.36 -18.06 0.56
C ASN A 163 -3.76 -19.36 -0.14
N CYS A 164 -4.13 -20.38 0.62
CA CYS A 164 -4.51 -21.68 0.06
C CYS A 164 -5.89 -21.62 -0.57
N ARG A 165 -5.93 -21.41 -1.89
CA ARG A 165 -7.15 -21.36 -2.67
C ARG A 165 -6.94 -21.83 -4.10
N LEU A 166 -8.04 -22.14 -4.75
CA LEU A 166 -8.09 -22.32 -6.20
C LEU A 166 -8.01 -20.95 -6.90
N VAL A 167 -7.67 -20.98 -8.19
CA VAL A 167 -7.93 -19.87 -9.10
C VAL A 167 -9.45 -19.75 -9.26
N ASP A 168 -9.98 -18.54 -9.15
CA ASP A 168 -11.43 -18.30 -9.13
C ASP A 168 -12.12 -18.89 -10.37
N GLY A 169 -13.27 -19.53 -10.17
CA GLY A 169 -14.00 -20.21 -11.24
C GLY A 169 -13.35 -21.49 -11.81
N THR A 170 -12.25 -21.99 -11.23
CA THR A 170 -11.55 -23.19 -11.71
C THR A 170 -11.31 -24.25 -10.63
N SER A 171 -10.82 -25.42 -11.03
CA SER A 171 -10.32 -26.48 -10.15
C SER A 171 -8.79 -26.48 -9.99
N VAL A 172 -8.11 -25.44 -10.47
CA VAL A 172 -6.64 -25.34 -10.46
C VAL A 172 -6.18 -24.59 -9.21
N TRP A 173 -5.19 -25.13 -8.51
CA TRP A 173 -4.55 -24.42 -7.40
C TRP A 173 -3.84 -23.17 -7.86
N SER A 174 -4.09 -22.05 -7.17
CA SER A 174 -3.33 -20.82 -7.39
C SER A 174 -1.88 -21.00 -6.93
N MET A 175 -0.93 -20.28 -7.55
CA MET A 175 0.45 -20.21 -7.07
C MET A 175 0.57 -19.63 -5.65
N HIS A 176 -0.43 -18.85 -5.20
CA HIS A 176 -0.58 -18.45 -3.80
C HIS A 176 -0.73 -19.65 -2.86
N ALA A 177 -1.40 -20.73 -3.28
CA ALA A 177 -1.57 -21.94 -2.48
C ALA A 177 -0.27 -22.75 -2.30
N TYR A 178 0.72 -22.51 -3.15
CA TYR A 178 2.05 -23.10 -3.04
C TYR A 178 3.05 -22.20 -2.30
N GLY A 179 2.66 -20.96 -1.96
CA GLY A 179 3.56 -19.93 -1.46
C GLY A 179 4.59 -19.48 -2.51
N LEU A 180 4.22 -19.55 -3.79
CA LEU A 180 5.08 -19.29 -4.95
C LEU A 180 4.55 -18.14 -5.82
N ALA A 181 3.71 -17.29 -5.23
CA ALA A 181 3.27 -16.02 -5.78
C ALA A 181 3.36 -14.91 -4.73
N VAL A 182 3.45 -13.67 -5.20
CA VAL A 182 3.39 -12.44 -4.41
C VAL A 182 2.54 -11.43 -5.17
N ASP A 183 1.55 -10.84 -4.50
CA ASP A 183 0.80 -9.68 -4.99
C ASP A 183 1.33 -8.42 -4.31
N ILE A 184 1.61 -7.36 -5.07
CA ILE A 184 2.18 -6.10 -4.57
C ILE A 184 1.21 -4.93 -4.79
N ASN A 185 0.83 -4.28 -3.69
CA ASN A 185 -0.01 -3.07 -3.66
C ASN A 185 -1.22 -3.16 -4.64
N PRO A 186 -2.21 -4.01 -4.36
CA PRO A 186 -3.38 -4.25 -5.22
C PRO A 186 -4.08 -2.98 -5.72
N CYS A 187 -4.10 -1.89 -4.93
CA CYS A 187 -4.70 -0.64 -5.36
C CYS A 187 -3.89 0.05 -6.46
N GLU A 188 -2.57 0.09 -6.34
CA GLU A 188 -1.70 0.65 -7.38
C GLU A 188 -1.59 -0.30 -8.59
N ASN A 189 -1.66 -1.61 -8.37
CA ASN A 189 -1.42 -2.62 -9.39
C ASN A 189 -2.65 -3.50 -9.58
N VAL A 190 -3.72 -2.89 -10.07
CA VAL A 190 -5.04 -3.51 -10.19
C VAL A 190 -5.04 -4.78 -11.07
N TYR A 191 -5.96 -5.69 -10.76
CA TYR A 191 -6.40 -6.75 -11.67
C TYR A 191 -7.43 -6.20 -12.67
N ILE A 192 -7.34 -6.60 -13.93
CA ILE A 192 -8.26 -6.18 -15.00
C ILE A 192 -8.67 -7.39 -15.85
N ASP A 193 -9.98 -7.58 -16.00
CA ASP A 193 -10.55 -8.61 -16.87
C ASP A 193 -11.84 -8.12 -17.52
N GLY A 194 -11.90 -8.09 -18.86
CA GLY A 194 -13.14 -7.70 -19.57
C GLY A 194 -13.76 -6.35 -19.15
N GLY A 195 -12.96 -5.40 -18.65
CA GLY A 195 -13.43 -4.10 -18.13
C GLY A 195 -13.78 -4.08 -16.64
N PHE A 196 -13.79 -5.24 -15.98
CA PHE A 196 -13.78 -5.32 -14.52
C PHE A 196 -12.40 -4.92 -13.99
N VAL A 197 -12.37 -4.16 -12.90
CA VAL A 197 -11.14 -3.73 -12.22
C VAL A 197 -11.26 -4.01 -10.72
N ASP A 198 -10.29 -4.75 -10.17
CA ASP A 198 -10.18 -5.01 -8.73
C ASP A 198 -8.89 -4.41 -8.14
N PRO A 199 -8.98 -3.66 -7.02
CA PRO A 199 -10.20 -3.21 -6.35
C PRO A 199 -10.89 -2.05 -7.11
N PRO A 200 -12.24 -2.00 -7.17
CA PRO A 200 -12.98 -1.00 -7.95
C PRO A 200 -12.66 0.46 -7.58
N ARG A 201 -12.35 0.71 -6.31
CA ARG A 201 -11.98 2.04 -5.79
C ARG A 201 -10.68 2.58 -6.40
N CYS A 202 -9.87 1.73 -7.02
CA CYS A 202 -8.58 2.08 -7.59
C CYS A 202 -8.56 2.02 -9.12
N LYS A 203 -9.75 2.03 -9.77
CA LYS A 203 -9.89 1.94 -11.23
C LYS A 203 -9.03 2.91 -12.03
N ALA A 204 -8.71 4.08 -11.48
CA ALA A 204 -7.87 5.08 -12.13
C ALA A 204 -6.45 4.56 -12.43
N ASN A 205 -5.99 3.55 -11.69
CA ASN A 205 -4.66 2.94 -11.86
C ASN A 205 -4.63 1.87 -12.97
N ALA A 206 -5.77 1.57 -13.59
CA ALA A 206 -5.83 0.81 -14.84
C ALA A 206 -5.18 1.57 -16.01
N ASP A 207 -5.18 2.91 -15.96
CA ASP A 207 -4.43 3.74 -16.88
C ASP A 207 -2.93 3.68 -16.57
N ARG A 208 -2.20 2.89 -17.35
CA ARG A 208 -0.75 2.68 -17.22
C ARG A 208 0.10 3.79 -17.84
N SER A 209 -0.51 4.86 -18.36
CA SER A 209 0.22 6.08 -18.73
C SER A 209 0.60 6.92 -17.50
N ARG A 210 -0.10 6.73 -16.38
CA ARG A 210 0.17 7.41 -15.11
C ARG A 210 1.55 7.04 -14.57
N ARG A 211 2.13 7.95 -13.79
CA ARG A 211 3.39 7.76 -13.08
C ARG A 211 3.21 8.22 -11.64
N ILE A 212 2.70 7.31 -10.80
CA ILE A 212 2.51 7.54 -9.37
C ILE A 212 3.36 6.56 -8.56
N PRO A 213 3.75 6.90 -7.32
CA PRO A 213 4.49 5.97 -6.47
C PRO A 213 3.76 4.63 -6.31
N GLY A 214 4.50 3.52 -6.40
CA GLY A 214 3.95 2.16 -6.24
C GLY A 214 3.31 1.55 -7.50
N LEU A 215 3.20 2.31 -8.60
CA LEU A 215 2.71 1.80 -9.89
C LEU A 215 3.83 1.02 -10.61
N ILE A 216 3.60 -0.26 -10.92
CA ILE A 216 4.59 -1.16 -11.55
C ILE A 216 4.48 -1.14 -13.09
N HIS A 217 5.53 -0.77 -13.80
CA HIS A 217 5.57 -0.90 -15.26
C HIS A 217 6.52 -2.02 -15.72
N GLU A 218 6.32 -2.44 -16.97
CA GLU A 218 7.28 -3.32 -17.64
C GLU A 218 8.67 -2.67 -17.62
N GLY A 219 9.68 -3.46 -17.27
CA GLY A 219 11.05 -2.98 -17.18
C GLY A 219 11.38 -2.12 -15.97
N ASP A 220 10.45 -1.79 -15.06
CA ASP A 220 10.74 -1.09 -13.81
C ASP A 220 11.58 -1.92 -12.82
N LEU A 221 11.98 -1.30 -11.71
CA LEU A 221 12.74 -1.95 -10.65
C LEU A 221 12.07 -3.25 -10.16
N VAL A 222 10.75 -3.23 -9.94
CA VAL A 222 10.03 -4.36 -9.36
C VAL A 222 10.02 -5.54 -10.32
N THR A 223 9.65 -5.33 -11.59
CA THR A 223 9.64 -6.38 -12.61
C THR A 223 11.03 -6.97 -12.81
N ARG A 224 12.07 -6.13 -12.94
CA ARG A 224 13.46 -6.61 -13.04
C ARG A 224 13.92 -7.39 -11.81
N ALA A 225 13.48 -7.03 -10.60
CA ALA A 225 13.84 -7.74 -9.39
C ALA A 225 13.24 -9.15 -9.34
N PHE A 226 11.98 -9.31 -9.79
CA PHE A 226 11.34 -10.62 -9.91
C PHE A 226 11.90 -11.44 -11.08
N ASP A 227 12.18 -10.81 -12.22
CA ASP A 227 12.83 -11.46 -13.36
C ASP A 227 14.19 -12.06 -12.96
N ALA A 228 14.97 -11.34 -12.15
CA ALA A 228 16.26 -11.79 -11.66
C ALA A 228 16.20 -13.04 -10.75
N ILE A 229 15.02 -13.41 -10.24
CA ILE A 229 14.80 -14.65 -9.50
C ILE A 229 14.07 -15.73 -10.31
N GLY A 230 13.76 -15.44 -11.57
CA GLY A 230 13.07 -16.30 -12.53
C GLY A 230 11.55 -16.31 -12.36
N TRP A 231 10.95 -15.23 -11.86
CA TRP A 231 9.50 -15.13 -11.68
C TRP A 231 8.88 -14.27 -12.79
N GLY A 232 7.71 -14.67 -13.28
CA GLY A 232 6.95 -13.90 -14.25
C GLY A 232 6.04 -12.86 -13.57
N TRP A 233 5.48 -11.98 -14.39
CA TRP A 233 4.62 -10.87 -13.96
C TRP A 233 3.29 -10.90 -14.71
N GLY A 234 2.18 -10.81 -13.98
CA GLY A 234 0.83 -10.86 -14.54
C GLY A 234 0.48 -9.67 -15.44
N GLY A 235 1.21 -8.56 -15.34
CA GLY A 235 1.12 -7.46 -16.30
C GLY A 235 1.50 -7.85 -17.74
N ARG A 236 2.22 -8.96 -17.93
CA ARG A 236 2.64 -9.48 -19.24
C ARG A 236 1.62 -10.42 -19.89
N TRP A 237 0.62 -10.88 -19.15
CA TRP A 237 -0.41 -11.77 -19.70
C TRP A 237 -1.25 -11.08 -20.77
N VAL A 238 -1.88 -11.83 -21.66
CA VAL A 238 -2.78 -11.24 -22.67
C VAL A 238 -4.07 -10.77 -22.00
N THR A 239 -4.75 -11.69 -21.32
CA THR A 239 -5.90 -11.44 -20.46
C THR A 239 -6.03 -12.60 -19.46
N PRO A 240 -6.47 -12.36 -18.22
CA PRO A 240 -6.62 -11.04 -17.59
C PRO A 240 -5.26 -10.34 -17.43
N LYS A 241 -5.26 -9.03 -17.19
CA LYS A 241 -4.06 -8.29 -16.77
C LYS A 241 -4.03 -8.25 -15.26
N ASP A 242 -3.05 -8.89 -14.64
CA ASP A 242 -2.91 -8.91 -13.18
C ASP A 242 -1.63 -8.17 -12.76
N TYR A 243 -1.71 -6.85 -12.63
CA TYR A 243 -0.51 -6.03 -12.44
C TYR A 243 0.15 -6.22 -11.07
N GLN A 244 -0.60 -6.65 -10.06
CA GLN A 244 -0.07 -6.94 -8.72
C GLN A 244 0.75 -8.22 -8.70
N HIS A 245 0.47 -9.16 -9.60
CA HIS A 245 0.82 -10.56 -9.45
C HIS A 245 2.19 -10.93 -10.00
N PHE A 246 2.99 -11.61 -9.19
CA PHE A 246 4.25 -12.24 -9.59
C PHE A 246 4.28 -13.69 -9.15
N SER A 247 4.65 -14.61 -10.02
CA SER A 247 4.68 -16.05 -9.71
C SER A 247 5.84 -16.79 -10.35
N SER A 248 6.22 -17.92 -9.76
CA SER A 248 7.38 -18.69 -10.20
C SER A 248 7.22 -19.38 -11.57
N ASN A 249 5.98 -19.62 -12.01
CA ASN A 249 5.65 -20.17 -13.32
C ASN A 249 5.20 -19.07 -14.29
N GLY A 250 5.08 -17.82 -13.83
CA GLY A 250 4.59 -16.70 -14.62
C GLY A 250 3.12 -16.79 -15.00
N HIS A 251 2.31 -17.55 -14.25
CA HIS A 251 0.86 -17.70 -14.40
C HIS A 251 0.16 -17.71 -13.03
#